data_AF-A0A497CE76-F1
#
_entry.id   AF-A0A497CE76-F1
#
_cell.length_a   1.000
_cell.length_b   1.000
_cell.length_c   1.000
_cell.angle_alpha   90.00
_cell.angle_beta   90.00
_cell.angle_gamma   90.00
#
_symmetry.space_group_name_H-M   'P 1'
#
loop_
_entity.id
_entity.type
_entity.pdbx_description
1 polymer ?
#
loop_
_entity_poly.entity_id
_entity_poly.type
_entity_poly.pdbx_seq_one_letter_code
_entity_poly.pdbx_strand_id
1 'polypeptide(L)'
;MSEQLQTPLEIETGQDKNIRTQLFRVNAQINIVGVIIALLSLIINGLVNHQFLIWPMILIAGGYTLVALFVYWLNAQGHWYWTITIHLISLTAFLFALAYYTNGSMSPFVIVLITVPLSAQLFGERRLSRWALWSIVILYLGMSTMEALGILQPMKMPTLFLRIMYVILLFATLEATVIVTSIFKEQSRQSLSIAQQQNQELAKASQQAEETALAERASKQQQEKNIRYLQQTVQKYKRFLGQVITGNYNVRLALEDKGDIDNEIYTDLHTLGEYLNTSVEALTGALNNLQAVQRRYVRGAWESYTPIGKQRNFRYSKEKGSAIPDDNITLPFSSNIPKDVNAIADSGELTLPIKLHGEVIGAIAARRETKSKWSDEDIALSTAINDQLAQTIENLRLLEETQRRAERDRLTSRIMTHMRETLDVDTILQTAVREMRENMDLHDVTIKLGSPQQQSTSYRPSVEESGSPSGISETLED
;
A
#
# COMPACT_ATOMS: atom_id res chain seq x y z
N MET A 1 -24.26 -6.75 -6.15
CA MET A 1 -25.09 -6.53 -7.36
C MET A 1 -25.90 -7.81 -7.55
N SER A 2 -27.22 -7.73 -7.57
CA SER A 2 -28.10 -8.92 -7.54
C SER A 2 -28.20 -9.57 -8.92
N GLU A 3 -27.34 -10.55 -9.17
CA GLU A 3 -27.38 -11.34 -10.40
C GLU A 3 -28.61 -12.26 -10.38
N GLN A 4 -29.51 -12.04 -11.33
CA GLN A 4 -30.74 -12.82 -11.43
C GLN A 4 -30.39 -14.23 -11.89
N LEU A 5 -30.62 -15.24 -11.04
CA LEU A 5 -30.66 -16.63 -11.50
C LEU A 5 -31.81 -16.78 -12.50
N GLN A 6 -31.49 -16.73 -13.79
CA GLN A 6 -32.40 -17.18 -14.83
C GLN A 6 -32.61 -18.70 -14.67
N THR A 7 -33.87 -19.10 -14.62
CA THR A 7 -34.27 -20.51 -14.50
C THR A 7 -33.76 -21.32 -15.69
N PRO A 8 -33.32 -22.58 -15.51
CA PRO A 8 -32.58 -23.36 -16.51
C PRO A 8 -33.44 -23.93 -17.66
N LEU A 9 -34.53 -23.25 -18.06
CA LEU A 9 -35.53 -23.78 -18.99
C LEU A 9 -35.56 -23.11 -20.37
N GLU A 10 -34.79 -22.04 -20.62
CA GLU A 10 -35.04 -21.13 -21.74
C GLU A 10 -33.96 -21.13 -22.85
N ILE A 11 -33.21 -22.23 -22.99
CA ILE A 11 -32.34 -22.48 -24.16
C ILE A 11 -32.82 -23.74 -24.90
N GLU A 12 -34.10 -23.77 -25.30
CA GLU A 12 -34.56 -24.74 -26.30
C GLU A 12 -34.11 -24.26 -27.68
N THR A 13 -33.05 -24.87 -28.24
CA THR A 13 -32.53 -24.45 -29.55
C THR A 13 -33.58 -24.64 -30.65
N GLY A 14 -33.60 -23.76 -31.64
CA GLY A 14 -34.57 -23.82 -32.74
C GLY A 14 -34.54 -25.13 -33.53
N GLN A 15 -33.41 -25.84 -33.55
CA GLN A 15 -33.33 -27.20 -34.11
C GLN A 15 -34.06 -28.24 -33.27
N ASP A 16 -33.90 -28.20 -31.95
CA ASP A 16 -34.55 -29.14 -31.01
C ASP A 16 -36.07 -29.07 -31.14
N LYS A 17 -36.62 -27.85 -31.10
CA LYS A 17 -38.06 -27.59 -31.32
C LYS A 17 -38.56 -28.09 -32.68
N ASN A 18 -37.74 -27.96 -33.73
CA ASN A 18 -38.10 -28.39 -35.08
C ASN A 18 -38.08 -29.93 -35.22
N ILE A 19 -37.04 -30.60 -34.69
CA ILE A 19 -36.94 -32.08 -34.65
C ILE A 19 -38.10 -32.67 -33.83
N ARG A 20 -38.37 -32.12 -32.64
CA ARG A 20 -39.51 -32.51 -31.80
C ARG A 20 -40.85 -32.36 -32.53
N THR A 21 -41.06 -31.23 -33.21
CA THR A 21 -42.28 -30.97 -34.01
C THR A 21 -42.39 -31.92 -35.20
N GLN A 22 -41.28 -32.30 -35.84
CA GLN A 22 -41.26 -33.29 -36.91
C GLN A 22 -41.61 -34.69 -36.39
N LEU A 23 -41.02 -35.14 -35.28
CA LEU A 23 -41.32 -36.43 -34.66
C LEU A 23 -42.81 -36.55 -34.29
N PHE A 24 -43.38 -35.52 -33.65
CA PHE A 24 -44.81 -35.48 -33.34
C PHE A 24 -45.71 -35.46 -34.58
N ARG A 25 -45.28 -34.80 -35.67
CA ARG A 25 -46.04 -34.78 -36.94
C ARG A 25 -46.04 -36.15 -37.63
N VAL A 26 -44.90 -36.84 -37.66
CA VAL A 26 -44.78 -38.19 -38.25
C VAL A 26 -45.58 -39.20 -37.45
N ASN A 27 -45.48 -39.18 -36.11
CA ASN A 27 -46.31 -39.98 -35.21
C ASN A 27 -47.82 -39.74 -35.45
N ALA A 28 -48.25 -38.47 -35.49
CA ALA A 28 -49.66 -38.15 -35.75
C ALA A 28 -50.14 -38.70 -37.11
N GLN A 29 -49.30 -38.68 -38.15
CA GLN A 29 -49.61 -39.26 -39.45
C GLN A 29 -49.73 -40.80 -39.39
N ILE A 30 -48.81 -41.48 -38.71
CA ILE A 30 -48.85 -42.95 -38.55
C ILE A 30 -50.08 -43.37 -37.75
N ASN A 31 -50.38 -42.69 -36.63
CA ASN A 31 -51.58 -42.95 -35.84
C ASN A 31 -52.87 -42.73 -36.65
N ILE A 32 -52.96 -41.65 -37.44
CA ILE A 32 -54.11 -41.41 -38.32
C ILE A 32 -54.26 -42.53 -39.36
N VAL A 33 -53.16 -42.98 -39.99
CA VAL A 33 -53.18 -44.11 -40.93
C VAL A 33 -53.62 -45.41 -40.23
N GLY A 34 -53.12 -45.69 -39.02
CA GLY A 34 -53.53 -46.85 -38.23
C GLY A 34 -55.02 -46.85 -37.87
N VAL A 35 -55.56 -45.70 -37.46
CA VAL A 35 -57.00 -45.51 -37.19
C VAL A 35 -57.82 -45.69 -38.47
N ILE A 36 -57.39 -45.15 -39.61
CA ILE A 36 -58.06 -45.32 -40.91
C ILE A 36 -58.08 -46.80 -41.33
N ILE A 37 -56.97 -47.52 -41.20
CA ILE A 37 -56.89 -48.96 -41.53
C ILE A 37 -57.81 -49.77 -40.60
N ALA A 38 -57.85 -49.46 -39.30
CA ALA A 38 -58.75 -50.12 -38.35
C ALA A 38 -60.23 -49.86 -38.70
N LEU A 39 -60.61 -48.61 -39.00
CA LEU A 39 -61.97 -48.23 -39.40
C LEU A 39 -62.39 -48.87 -40.73
N LEU A 40 -61.52 -48.89 -41.74
CA LEU A 40 -61.77 -49.59 -43.01
C LEU A 40 -61.96 -51.09 -42.79
N SER A 41 -61.12 -51.72 -41.96
CA SER A 41 -61.24 -53.13 -41.61
C SER A 41 -62.58 -53.44 -40.92
N LEU A 42 -63.05 -52.54 -40.06
CA LEU A 42 -64.33 -52.64 -39.36
C LEU A 42 -65.53 -52.50 -40.31
N ILE A 43 -65.49 -51.51 -41.22
CA ILE A 43 -66.52 -51.27 -42.23
C ILE A 43 -66.64 -52.48 -43.17
N ILE A 44 -65.51 -52.99 -43.68
CA ILE A 44 -65.46 -54.20 -44.53
C ILE A 44 -66.03 -55.40 -43.77
N ASN A 45 -65.76 -55.55 -42.47
CA ASN A 45 -66.25 -56.71 -41.70
C ASN A 45 -67.77 -56.68 -41.50
N GLY A 46 -68.37 -55.54 -41.13
CA GLY A 46 -69.82 -55.44 -40.97
C GLY A 46 -70.62 -55.48 -42.29
N LEU A 47 -69.99 -55.12 -43.41
CA LEU A 47 -70.53 -55.38 -44.75
C LEU A 47 -70.58 -56.88 -45.07
N VAL A 48 -69.58 -57.65 -44.62
CA VAL A 48 -69.48 -59.11 -44.84
C VAL A 48 -70.30 -59.92 -43.83
N ASN A 49 -70.49 -59.41 -42.61
CA ASN A 49 -71.19 -60.12 -41.54
C ASN A 49 -72.20 -59.20 -40.82
N HIS A 50 -73.47 -59.28 -41.22
CA HIS A 50 -74.54 -58.40 -40.71
C HIS A 50 -74.91 -58.58 -39.24
N GLN A 51 -74.39 -59.62 -38.55
CA GLN A 51 -74.55 -59.77 -37.10
C GLN A 51 -73.50 -59.00 -36.28
N PHE A 52 -72.53 -58.34 -36.94
CA PHE A 52 -71.41 -57.66 -36.28
C PHE A 52 -71.75 -56.19 -35.94
N LEU A 53 -71.81 -55.87 -34.65
CA LEU A 53 -72.20 -54.54 -34.16
C LEU A 53 -70.98 -53.59 -34.11
N ILE A 54 -70.73 -52.87 -35.21
CA ILE A 54 -69.53 -52.01 -35.37
C ILE A 54 -69.49 -50.79 -34.43
N TRP A 55 -70.65 -50.27 -34.02
CA TRP A 55 -70.81 -48.97 -33.37
C TRP A 55 -69.89 -48.68 -32.16
N PRO A 56 -69.64 -49.61 -31.22
CA PRO A 56 -68.74 -49.36 -30.08
C PRO A 56 -67.30 -49.06 -30.51
N MET A 57 -66.82 -49.71 -31.57
CA MET A 57 -65.44 -49.55 -32.04
C MET A 57 -65.25 -48.24 -32.83
N ILE A 58 -66.29 -47.78 -33.54
CA ILE A 58 -66.34 -46.43 -34.14
C ILE A 58 -66.30 -45.35 -33.04
N LEU A 59 -67.06 -45.54 -31.94
CA LEU A 59 -67.08 -44.60 -30.82
C LEU A 59 -65.70 -44.49 -30.16
N ILE A 60 -65.03 -45.62 -29.92
CA ILE A 60 -63.68 -45.66 -29.33
C ILE A 60 -62.63 -45.01 -30.24
N ALA A 61 -62.66 -45.30 -31.55
CA ALA A 61 -61.76 -44.69 -32.52
C ALA A 61 -62.00 -43.17 -32.68
N GLY A 62 -63.26 -42.74 -32.70
CA GLY A 62 -63.64 -41.32 -32.71
C GLY A 62 -63.20 -40.59 -31.44
N GLY A 63 -63.40 -41.19 -30.27
CA GLY A 63 -62.94 -40.66 -28.99
C GLY A 63 -61.41 -40.49 -28.93
N TYR A 64 -60.66 -41.52 -29.35
CA TYR A 64 -59.20 -41.41 -29.45
C TYR A 64 -58.76 -40.31 -30.42
N THR A 65 -59.43 -40.18 -31.58
CA THR A 65 -59.13 -39.14 -32.57
C THR A 65 -59.34 -37.74 -32.00
N LEU A 66 -60.43 -37.50 -31.25
CA LEU A 66 -60.67 -36.22 -30.57
C LEU A 66 -59.59 -35.90 -29.53
N VAL A 67 -59.15 -36.90 -28.75
CA VAL A 67 -58.06 -36.71 -27.78
C VAL A 67 -56.71 -36.48 -28.48
N ALA A 68 -56.45 -37.15 -29.61
CA ALA A 68 -55.25 -36.91 -30.42
C ALA A 68 -55.20 -35.50 -31.02
N LEU A 69 -56.35 -34.96 -31.48
CA LEU A 69 -56.47 -33.56 -31.91
C LEU A 69 -56.27 -32.58 -30.74
N PHE A 70 -56.80 -32.89 -29.56
CA PHE A 70 -56.57 -32.09 -28.36
C PHE A 70 -55.10 -32.10 -27.91
N VAL A 71 -54.42 -33.26 -27.95
CA VAL A 71 -52.98 -33.40 -27.73
C VAL A 71 -52.18 -32.59 -28.75
N TYR A 72 -52.56 -32.62 -30.02
CA TYR A 72 -51.91 -31.82 -31.07
C TYR A 72 -52.04 -30.32 -30.82
N TRP A 73 -53.22 -29.85 -30.38
CA TRP A 73 -53.43 -28.47 -29.95
C TRP A 73 -52.61 -28.11 -28.70
N LEU A 74 -52.56 -28.98 -27.69
CA LEU A 74 -51.76 -28.81 -26.47
C LEU A 74 -50.26 -28.69 -26.76
N ASN A 75 -49.77 -29.46 -27.74
CA ASN A 75 -48.40 -29.40 -28.22
C ASN A 75 -48.11 -28.04 -28.89
N ALA A 76 -49.05 -27.53 -29.70
CA ALA A 76 -48.93 -26.22 -30.33
C ALA A 76 -48.90 -25.05 -29.32
N GLN A 77 -49.52 -25.21 -28.14
CA GLN A 77 -49.42 -24.26 -27.02
C GLN A 77 -48.12 -24.41 -26.19
N GLY A 78 -47.23 -25.36 -26.52
CA GLY A 78 -45.95 -25.56 -25.83
C GLY A 78 -46.04 -26.27 -24.48
N HIS A 79 -47.21 -26.77 -24.06
CA HIS A 79 -47.42 -27.46 -22.80
C HIS A 79 -46.95 -28.93 -22.86
N TRP A 80 -45.64 -29.12 -23.00
CA TRP A 80 -44.97 -30.39 -23.30
C TRP A 80 -45.27 -31.54 -22.33
N TYR A 81 -45.12 -31.30 -21.02
CA TYR A 81 -45.33 -32.33 -20.00
C TYR A 81 -46.74 -32.91 -20.05
N TRP A 82 -47.76 -32.05 -20.19
CA TRP A 82 -49.15 -32.45 -20.30
C TRP A 82 -49.47 -33.11 -21.64
N THR A 83 -48.88 -32.63 -22.74
CA THR A 83 -48.99 -33.24 -24.07
C THR A 83 -48.57 -34.71 -24.05
N ILE A 84 -47.37 -35.00 -23.54
CA ILE A 84 -46.86 -36.38 -23.42
C ILE A 84 -47.75 -37.22 -22.50
N THR A 85 -48.11 -36.67 -21.34
CA THR A 85 -48.91 -37.39 -20.33
C THR A 85 -50.29 -37.79 -20.86
N ILE A 86 -51.00 -36.86 -21.48
CA ILE A 86 -52.35 -37.09 -22.04
C ILE A 86 -52.26 -38.06 -23.23
N HIS A 87 -51.26 -37.91 -24.11
CA HIS A 87 -51.06 -38.82 -25.24
C HIS A 87 -50.79 -40.26 -24.79
N LEU A 88 -49.89 -40.47 -23.82
CA LEU A 88 -49.60 -41.79 -23.27
C LEU A 88 -50.85 -42.40 -22.64
N ILE A 89 -51.57 -41.68 -21.78
CA ILE A 89 -52.79 -42.18 -21.14
C ILE A 89 -53.88 -42.50 -22.17
N SER A 90 -54.08 -41.65 -23.17
CA SER A 90 -55.13 -41.85 -24.19
C SER A 90 -54.80 -42.99 -25.15
N LEU A 91 -53.54 -43.12 -25.56
CA LEU A 91 -53.04 -44.24 -26.36
C LEU A 91 -53.16 -45.55 -25.56
N THR A 92 -52.70 -45.57 -24.30
CA THR A 92 -52.86 -46.72 -23.42
C THR A 92 -54.34 -47.12 -23.26
N ALA A 93 -55.25 -46.17 -23.00
CA ALA A 93 -56.67 -46.45 -22.89
C ALA A 93 -57.30 -46.98 -24.20
N PHE A 94 -56.90 -46.42 -25.35
CA PHE A 94 -57.34 -46.86 -26.67
C PHE A 94 -56.86 -48.29 -26.99
N LEU A 95 -55.56 -48.56 -26.81
CA LEU A 95 -54.97 -49.89 -27.02
C LEU A 95 -55.56 -50.92 -26.04
N PHE A 96 -55.85 -50.53 -24.80
CA PHE A 96 -56.51 -51.38 -23.81
C PHE A 96 -57.95 -51.73 -24.23
N ALA A 97 -58.73 -50.73 -24.64
CA ALA A 97 -60.09 -50.95 -25.15
C ALA A 97 -60.07 -51.83 -26.40
N LEU A 98 -59.14 -51.61 -27.32
CA LEU A 98 -58.97 -52.41 -28.53
C LEU A 98 -58.60 -53.87 -28.20
N ALA A 99 -57.70 -54.09 -27.24
CA ALA A 99 -57.32 -55.41 -26.76
C ALA A 99 -58.49 -56.16 -26.08
N TYR A 100 -59.39 -55.46 -25.39
CA TYR A 100 -60.57 -56.08 -24.78
C TYR A 100 -61.47 -56.73 -25.84
N TYR A 101 -61.68 -56.10 -27.00
CA TYR A 101 -62.48 -56.69 -28.10
C TYR A 101 -61.80 -57.88 -28.80
N THR A 102 -60.51 -58.18 -28.55
CA THR A 102 -59.87 -59.34 -29.19
C THR A 102 -60.16 -60.65 -28.45
N ASN A 103 -60.17 -60.64 -27.12
CA ASN A 103 -60.38 -61.86 -26.30
C ASN A 103 -60.79 -61.57 -24.84
N GLY A 104 -61.51 -60.46 -24.59
CA GLY A 104 -61.89 -60.02 -23.25
C GLY A 104 -60.71 -59.58 -22.39
N SER A 105 -60.88 -59.59 -21.06
CA SER A 105 -59.81 -59.29 -20.10
C SER A 105 -58.62 -60.27 -20.17
N MET A 106 -58.80 -61.47 -20.74
CA MET A 106 -57.75 -62.47 -20.95
C MET A 106 -56.97 -62.30 -22.27
N SER A 107 -57.02 -61.11 -22.90
CA SER A 107 -56.21 -60.83 -24.09
C SER A 107 -54.71 -60.76 -23.76
N PRO A 108 -53.83 -61.50 -24.47
CA PRO A 108 -52.38 -61.47 -24.21
C PRO A 108 -51.76 -60.08 -24.41
N PHE A 109 -52.46 -59.16 -25.09
CA PHE A 109 -52.00 -57.79 -25.28
C PHE A 109 -52.13 -56.90 -24.03
N VAL A 110 -52.92 -57.30 -23.03
CA VAL A 110 -52.91 -56.64 -21.71
C VAL A 110 -51.50 -56.72 -21.10
N ILE A 111 -50.83 -57.87 -21.25
CA ILE A 111 -49.46 -58.10 -20.77
C ILE A 111 -48.46 -57.25 -21.57
N VAL A 112 -48.61 -57.20 -22.91
CA VAL A 112 -47.77 -56.37 -23.78
C VAL A 112 -47.90 -54.88 -23.43
N LEU A 113 -49.11 -54.41 -23.11
CA LEU A 113 -49.36 -53.01 -22.79
C LEU A 113 -48.62 -52.54 -21.53
N ILE A 114 -48.38 -53.43 -20.55
CA ILE A 114 -47.58 -53.14 -19.35
C ILE A 114 -46.12 -52.86 -19.71
N THR A 115 -45.58 -53.46 -20.78
CA THR A 115 -44.16 -53.29 -21.16
C THR A 115 -43.82 -51.85 -21.56
N VAL A 116 -44.78 -51.11 -22.12
CA VAL A 116 -44.59 -49.71 -22.57
C VAL A 116 -44.25 -48.78 -21.39
N PRO A 117 -45.07 -48.62 -20.34
CA PRO A 117 -44.69 -47.82 -19.17
C PRO A 117 -43.56 -48.44 -18.34
N LEU A 118 -43.32 -49.76 -18.41
CA LEU A 118 -42.17 -50.39 -17.75
C LEU A 118 -40.85 -49.96 -18.40
N SER A 119 -40.79 -49.93 -19.74
CA SER A 119 -39.64 -49.40 -20.48
C SER A 119 -39.40 -47.92 -20.16
N ALA A 120 -40.46 -47.11 -20.10
CA ALA A 120 -40.39 -45.72 -19.64
C ALA A 120 -39.86 -45.58 -18.20
N GLN A 121 -40.01 -46.61 -17.36
CA GLN A 121 -39.54 -46.61 -15.97
C GLN A 121 -38.05 -46.91 -15.84
N LEU A 122 -37.49 -47.75 -16.73
CA LEU A 122 -36.06 -48.02 -16.84
C LEU A 122 -35.26 -46.78 -17.30
N PHE A 123 -35.89 -45.93 -18.11
CA PHE A 123 -35.23 -44.84 -18.82
C PHE A 123 -35.82 -43.45 -18.45
N GLY A 124 -35.68 -43.02 -17.19
CA GLY A 124 -35.80 -41.60 -16.83
C GLY A 124 -36.75 -41.26 -15.68
N GLU A 125 -38.02 -40.96 -16.00
CA GLU A 125 -38.95 -40.36 -15.03
C GLU A 125 -39.91 -41.33 -14.35
N ARG A 126 -39.51 -41.77 -13.15
CA ARG A 126 -40.33 -42.61 -12.24
C ARG A 126 -41.69 -42.00 -11.90
N ARG A 127 -41.95 -40.71 -12.11
CA ARG A 127 -43.24 -40.05 -11.77
C ARG A 127 -44.28 -40.24 -12.88
N LEU A 128 -43.91 -40.00 -14.14
CA LEU A 128 -44.79 -40.17 -15.30
C LEU A 128 -45.18 -41.64 -15.51
N SER A 129 -44.18 -42.54 -15.52
CA SER A 129 -44.40 -43.98 -15.69
C SER A 129 -45.35 -44.57 -14.63
N ARG A 130 -45.28 -44.12 -13.37
CA ARG A 130 -46.19 -44.56 -12.30
C ARG A 130 -47.67 -44.27 -12.62
N TRP A 131 -48.00 -43.10 -13.16
CA TRP A 131 -49.38 -42.77 -13.50
C TRP A 131 -49.91 -43.62 -14.67
N ALA A 132 -49.08 -43.88 -15.68
CA ALA A 132 -49.44 -44.77 -16.78
C ALA A 132 -49.61 -46.23 -16.31
N LEU A 133 -48.78 -46.71 -15.39
CA LEU A 133 -48.90 -48.07 -14.84
C LEU A 133 -50.17 -48.21 -13.97
N TRP A 134 -50.48 -47.20 -13.13
CA TRP A 134 -51.74 -47.17 -12.39
C TRP A 134 -52.97 -47.08 -13.32
N SER A 135 -52.91 -46.34 -14.44
CA SER A 135 -54.03 -46.28 -15.37
C SER A 135 -54.32 -47.63 -16.03
N ILE A 136 -53.29 -48.42 -16.39
CA ILE A 136 -53.49 -49.80 -16.89
C ILE A 136 -54.16 -50.67 -15.83
N VAL A 137 -53.69 -50.63 -14.57
CA VAL A 137 -54.27 -51.42 -13.46
C VAL A 137 -55.73 -51.05 -13.21
N ILE A 138 -56.05 -49.75 -13.20
CA ILE A 138 -57.43 -49.25 -13.01
C ILE A 138 -58.33 -49.65 -14.18
N LEU A 139 -57.87 -49.50 -15.43
CA LEU A 139 -58.63 -49.89 -16.62
C LEU A 139 -58.87 -51.40 -16.67
N TYR A 140 -57.87 -52.21 -16.30
CA TYR A 140 -58.01 -53.66 -16.22
C TYR A 140 -59.02 -54.09 -15.16
N LEU A 141 -58.91 -53.56 -13.95
CA LEU A 141 -59.86 -53.87 -12.87
C LEU A 141 -61.28 -53.41 -13.22
N GLY A 142 -61.41 -52.23 -13.85
CA GLY A 142 -62.69 -51.68 -14.32
C GLY A 142 -63.36 -52.55 -15.39
N MET A 143 -62.64 -52.92 -16.46
CA MET A 143 -63.22 -53.78 -17.51
C MET A 143 -63.46 -55.21 -17.02
N SER A 144 -62.57 -55.78 -16.20
CA SER A 144 -62.75 -57.13 -15.64
C SER A 144 -63.95 -57.22 -14.70
N THR A 145 -64.21 -56.18 -13.90
CA THR A 145 -65.43 -56.10 -13.08
C THR A 145 -66.69 -55.87 -13.91
N MET A 146 -66.65 -55.04 -14.96
CA MET A 146 -67.78 -54.88 -15.88
C MET A 146 -68.08 -56.17 -16.69
N GLU A 147 -67.07 -56.96 -17.02
CA GLU A 147 -67.20 -58.27 -17.67
C GLU A 147 -67.81 -59.30 -16.69
N ALA A 148 -67.34 -59.34 -15.43
CA ALA A 148 -67.90 -60.21 -14.40
C ALA A 148 -69.35 -59.87 -14.03
N LEU A 149 -69.76 -58.60 -14.14
CA LEU A 149 -71.14 -58.14 -13.98
C LEU A 149 -72.01 -58.35 -15.24
N GLY A 150 -71.43 -58.84 -16.34
CA GLY A 150 -72.14 -59.07 -17.61
C GLY A 150 -72.53 -57.79 -18.37
N ILE A 151 -72.06 -56.62 -17.92
CA ILE A 151 -72.29 -55.30 -18.56
C ILE A 151 -71.52 -55.20 -19.88
N LEU A 152 -70.30 -55.73 -19.90
CA LEU A 152 -69.50 -55.92 -21.10
C LEU A 152 -69.44 -57.41 -21.43
N GLN A 153 -69.58 -57.75 -22.71
CA GLN A 153 -69.39 -59.11 -23.21
C GLN A 153 -68.34 -59.08 -24.33
N PRO A 154 -67.30 -59.93 -24.27
CA PRO A 154 -66.26 -59.96 -25.29
C PRO A 154 -66.84 -60.46 -26.62
N MET A 155 -66.72 -59.64 -27.66
CA MET A 155 -67.24 -59.96 -28.98
C MET A 155 -66.33 -61.00 -29.67
N LYS A 156 -66.92 -62.10 -30.18
CA LYS A 156 -66.15 -63.14 -30.89
C LYS A 156 -65.83 -62.69 -32.31
N MET A 157 -64.64 -62.14 -32.51
CA MET A 157 -64.18 -61.63 -33.80
C MET A 157 -63.84 -62.76 -34.79
N PRO A 158 -64.05 -62.58 -36.11
CA PRO A 158 -63.53 -63.49 -37.12
C PRO A 158 -62.00 -63.62 -37.04
N THR A 159 -61.47 -64.83 -37.21
CA THR A 159 -60.04 -65.14 -37.00
C THR A 159 -59.09 -64.33 -37.89
N LEU A 160 -59.51 -63.96 -39.10
CA LEU A 160 -58.76 -63.08 -39.99
C LEU A 160 -58.66 -61.65 -39.43
N PHE A 161 -59.79 -61.10 -38.96
CA PHE A 161 -59.84 -59.76 -38.37
C PHE A 161 -59.01 -59.69 -37.08
N LEU A 162 -59.10 -60.73 -36.26
CA LEU A 162 -58.31 -60.89 -35.03
C LEU A 162 -56.80 -60.82 -35.32
N ARG A 163 -56.32 -61.49 -36.36
CA ARG A 163 -54.90 -61.44 -36.81
C ARG A 163 -54.49 -60.04 -37.27
N ILE A 164 -55.35 -59.34 -38.02
CA ILE A 164 -55.07 -57.97 -38.48
C ILE A 164 -54.99 -57.00 -37.29
N MET A 165 -55.92 -57.12 -36.32
CA MET A 165 -55.89 -56.34 -35.08
C MET A 165 -54.60 -56.58 -34.28
N TYR A 166 -54.17 -57.83 -34.14
CA TYR A 166 -52.91 -58.16 -33.45
C TYR A 166 -51.68 -57.53 -34.11
N VAL A 167 -51.63 -57.43 -35.44
CA VAL A 167 -50.55 -56.76 -36.17
C VAL A 167 -50.58 -55.24 -35.90
N ILE A 168 -51.74 -54.60 -36.04
CA ILE A 168 -51.91 -53.15 -35.78
C ILE A 168 -51.51 -52.80 -34.33
N LEU A 169 -51.97 -53.59 -33.37
CA LEU A 169 -51.73 -53.39 -31.94
C LEU A 169 -50.25 -53.57 -31.57
N LEU A 170 -49.54 -54.49 -32.23
CA LEU A 170 -48.08 -54.67 -32.11
C LEU A 170 -47.31 -53.47 -32.68
N PHE A 171 -47.68 -52.96 -33.85
CA PHE A 171 -47.00 -51.77 -34.41
C PHE A 171 -47.21 -50.52 -33.56
N ALA A 172 -48.41 -50.31 -33.01
CA ALA A 172 -48.70 -49.17 -32.14
C ALA A 172 -47.91 -49.20 -30.81
N THR A 173 -47.65 -50.37 -30.22
CA THR A 173 -46.82 -50.48 -29.00
C THR A 173 -45.33 -50.28 -29.29
N LEU A 174 -44.84 -50.74 -30.45
CA LEU A 174 -43.48 -50.45 -30.93
C LEU A 174 -43.27 -48.96 -31.16
N GLU A 175 -44.21 -48.29 -31.84
CA GLU A 175 -44.18 -46.84 -32.07
C GLU A 175 -44.15 -46.05 -30.75
N ALA A 176 -45.04 -46.36 -29.81
CA ALA A 176 -45.07 -45.76 -28.47
C ALA A 176 -43.71 -45.86 -27.75
N THR A 177 -43.08 -47.04 -27.85
CA THR A 177 -41.76 -47.30 -27.24
C THR A 177 -40.65 -46.47 -27.89
N VAL A 178 -40.65 -46.32 -29.21
CA VAL A 178 -39.70 -45.48 -29.94
C VAL A 178 -39.85 -44.00 -29.56
N ILE A 179 -41.08 -43.50 -29.46
CA ILE A 179 -41.38 -42.10 -29.07
C ILE A 179 -40.81 -41.81 -27.68
N VAL A 180 -41.16 -42.62 -26.67
CA VAL A 180 -40.68 -42.46 -25.29
C VAL A 180 -39.15 -42.48 -25.24
N THR A 181 -38.52 -43.45 -25.92
CA THR A 181 -37.05 -43.58 -25.98
C THR A 181 -36.40 -42.37 -26.65
N SER A 182 -37.02 -41.81 -27.70
CA SER A 182 -36.50 -40.65 -28.43
C SER A 182 -36.50 -39.36 -27.59
N ILE A 183 -37.59 -39.12 -26.84
CA ILE A 183 -37.75 -37.95 -25.96
C ILE A 183 -36.72 -38.03 -24.83
N PHE A 184 -36.60 -39.19 -24.18
CA PHE A 184 -35.63 -39.39 -23.10
C PHE A 184 -34.18 -39.25 -23.56
N LYS A 185 -33.84 -39.75 -24.76
CA LYS A 185 -32.49 -39.63 -25.33
C LYS A 185 -32.06 -38.17 -25.47
N GLU A 186 -32.97 -37.28 -25.89
CA GLU A 186 -32.64 -35.87 -26.07
C GLU A 186 -32.57 -35.12 -24.73
N GLN A 187 -33.52 -35.37 -23.82
CA GLN A 187 -33.49 -34.82 -22.46
C GLN A 187 -32.21 -35.24 -21.68
N SER A 188 -31.73 -36.47 -21.90
CA SER A 188 -30.48 -36.97 -21.30
C SER A 188 -29.23 -36.35 -21.91
N ARG A 189 -29.25 -36.01 -23.20
CA ARG A 189 -28.15 -35.32 -23.87
C ARG A 189 -28.01 -33.88 -23.37
N GLN A 190 -29.13 -33.17 -23.28
CA GLN A 190 -29.16 -31.80 -22.76
C GLN A 190 -28.68 -31.72 -21.30
N SER A 191 -29.14 -32.63 -20.43
CA SER A 191 -28.69 -32.64 -19.03
C SER A 191 -27.21 -33.03 -18.89
N LEU A 192 -26.72 -33.98 -19.70
CA LEU A 192 -25.30 -34.34 -19.73
C LEU A 192 -24.42 -33.19 -20.24
N SER A 193 -24.82 -32.46 -21.29
CA SER A 193 -24.02 -31.32 -21.79
C SER A 193 -23.93 -30.18 -20.79
N ILE A 194 -25.03 -29.86 -20.08
CA ILE A 194 -25.03 -28.86 -19.00
C ILE A 194 -24.11 -29.30 -17.85
N ALA A 195 -24.21 -30.56 -17.41
CA ALA A 195 -23.34 -31.09 -16.37
C ALA A 195 -21.85 -31.16 -16.79
N GLN A 196 -21.57 -31.46 -18.06
CA GLN A 196 -20.21 -31.41 -18.61
C GLN A 196 -19.67 -29.97 -18.66
N GLN A 197 -20.48 -29.01 -19.09
CA GLN A 197 -20.11 -27.60 -19.12
C GLN A 197 -19.81 -27.07 -17.71
N GLN A 198 -20.68 -27.33 -16.73
CA GLN A 198 -20.46 -26.95 -15.33
C GLN A 198 -19.17 -27.57 -14.75
N ASN A 199 -18.88 -28.84 -15.07
CA ASN A 199 -17.62 -29.47 -14.63
C ASN A 199 -16.38 -28.84 -15.31
N GLN A 200 -16.47 -28.42 -16.57
CA GLN A 200 -15.39 -27.70 -17.25
C GLN A 200 -15.18 -26.28 -16.69
N GLU A 201 -16.26 -25.57 -16.37
CA GLU A 201 -16.21 -24.26 -15.72
C GLU A 201 -15.61 -24.37 -14.31
N LEU A 202 -16.02 -25.38 -13.53
CA LEU A 202 -15.44 -25.66 -12.21
C LEU A 202 -13.96 -26.04 -12.29
N ALA A 203 -13.55 -26.84 -13.29
CA ALA A 203 -12.14 -27.17 -13.50
C ALA A 203 -11.29 -25.93 -13.83
N LYS A 204 -11.79 -25.03 -14.69
CA LYS A 204 -11.13 -23.75 -15.01
C LYS A 204 -11.05 -22.84 -13.77
N ALA A 205 -12.14 -22.71 -13.03
CA ALA A 205 -12.19 -21.92 -11.79
C ALA A 205 -11.23 -22.48 -10.72
N SER A 206 -11.14 -23.81 -10.59
CA SER A 206 -10.19 -24.47 -9.69
C SER A 206 -8.75 -24.22 -10.08
N GLN A 207 -8.40 -24.32 -11.38
CA GLN A 207 -7.05 -24.03 -11.86
C GLN A 207 -6.68 -22.55 -11.61
N GLN A 208 -7.59 -21.62 -11.90
CA GLN A 208 -7.37 -20.19 -11.66
C GLN A 208 -7.25 -19.87 -10.15
N ALA A 209 -7.99 -20.58 -9.29
CA ALA A 209 -7.84 -20.49 -7.84
C ALA A 209 -6.48 -21.02 -7.36
N GLU A 210 -5.95 -22.08 -7.96
CA GLU A 210 -4.61 -22.59 -7.65
C GLU A 210 -3.50 -21.62 -8.10
N GLU A 211 -3.58 -21.08 -9.31
CA GLU A 211 -2.65 -20.07 -9.83
C GLU A 211 -2.62 -18.81 -8.95
N THR A 212 -3.78 -18.30 -8.54
CA THR A 212 -3.87 -17.15 -7.62
C THR A 212 -3.33 -17.47 -6.22
N ALA A 213 -3.58 -18.66 -5.69
CA ALA A 213 -3.03 -19.10 -4.40
C ALA A 213 -1.50 -19.26 -4.43
N LEU A 214 -0.92 -19.70 -5.57
CA LEU A 214 0.53 -19.75 -5.76
C LEU A 214 1.13 -18.34 -5.82
N ALA A 215 0.50 -17.42 -6.55
CA ALA A 215 0.92 -16.01 -6.60
C ALA A 215 0.86 -15.33 -5.23
N GLU A 216 -0.21 -15.56 -4.45
CA GLU A 216 -0.34 -15.04 -3.07
C GLU A 216 0.75 -15.60 -2.15
N ARG A 217 1.04 -16.90 -2.22
CA ARG A 217 2.14 -17.54 -1.45
C ARG A 217 3.50 -16.94 -1.80
N ALA A 218 3.79 -16.73 -3.09
CA ALA A 218 5.02 -16.09 -3.54
C ALA A 218 5.14 -14.65 -3.01
N SER A 219 4.06 -13.87 -3.07
CA SER A 219 4.01 -12.50 -2.53
C SER A 219 4.25 -12.47 -1.01
N LYS A 220 3.63 -13.37 -0.24
CA LYS A 220 3.86 -13.48 1.21
C LYS A 220 5.31 -13.86 1.56
N GLN A 221 5.88 -14.83 0.86
CA GLN A 221 7.29 -15.19 1.04
C GLN A 221 8.23 -14.01 0.74
N GLN A 222 7.91 -13.19 -0.26
CA GLN A 222 8.68 -11.99 -0.57
C GLN A 222 8.57 -10.92 0.53
N GLN A 223 7.37 -10.71 1.08
CA GLN A 223 7.18 -9.81 2.23
C GLN A 223 7.96 -10.28 3.47
N GLU A 224 7.99 -11.58 3.77
CA GLU A 224 8.79 -12.13 4.87
C GLU A 224 10.31 -11.99 4.68
N LYS A 225 10.81 -12.01 3.44
CA LYS A 225 12.21 -11.68 3.13
C LYS A 225 12.49 -10.20 3.37
N ASN A 226 11.65 -9.31 2.83
CA ASN A 226 11.77 -7.86 3.01
C ASN A 226 11.78 -7.46 4.50
N ILE A 227 10.86 -8.02 5.32
CA ILE A 227 10.80 -7.74 6.76
C ILE A 227 12.07 -8.19 7.49
N ARG A 228 12.58 -9.40 7.20
CA ARG A 228 13.85 -9.89 7.80
C ARG A 228 15.04 -9.03 7.41
N TYR A 229 15.12 -8.60 6.16
CA TYR A 229 16.18 -7.70 5.70
C TYR A 229 16.12 -6.34 6.41
N LEU A 230 14.93 -5.72 6.49
CA LEU A 230 14.72 -4.48 7.23
C LEU A 230 15.18 -4.60 8.68
N GLN A 231 14.79 -5.67 9.38
CA GLN A 231 15.21 -5.92 10.76
C GLN A 231 16.74 -6.05 10.89
N GLN A 232 17.39 -6.82 10.02
CA GLN A 232 18.85 -6.97 10.01
C GLN A 232 19.56 -5.65 9.72
N THR A 233 19.08 -4.88 8.76
CA THR A 233 19.62 -3.57 8.40
C THR A 233 19.46 -2.57 9.54
N VAL A 234 18.29 -2.47 10.18
CA VAL A 234 18.08 -1.63 11.37
C VAL A 234 19.05 -2.02 12.50
N GLN A 235 19.35 -3.30 12.70
CA GLN A 235 20.36 -3.73 13.69
C GLN A 235 21.80 -3.33 13.28
N LYS A 236 22.16 -3.39 11.99
CA LYS A 236 23.44 -2.86 11.48
C LYS A 236 23.56 -1.36 11.74
N TYR A 237 22.53 -0.58 11.39
CA TYR A 237 22.44 0.86 11.66
C TYR A 237 22.56 1.17 13.16
N LYS A 238 21.82 0.47 14.02
CA LYS A 238 21.88 0.65 15.49
C LYS A 238 23.28 0.37 16.03
N ARG A 239 23.97 -0.67 15.54
CA ARG A 239 25.34 -1.00 15.92
C ARG A 239 26.33 0.08 15.48
N PHE A 240 26.22 0.54 14.24
CA PHE A 240 27.02 1.63 13.69
C PHE A 240 26.85 2.92 14.51
N LEU A 241 25.62 3.39 14.70
CA LEU A 241 25.32 4.58 15.50
C LEU A 241 25.80 4.43 16.95
N GLY A 242 25.67 3.23 17.54
CA GLY A 242 26.23 2.93 18.86
C GLY A 242 27.74 3.12 18.91
N GLN A 243 28.48 2.63 17.90
CA GLN A 243 29.94 2.80 17.81
C GLN A 243 30.34 4.27 17.62
N VAL A 244 29.63 5.01 16.76
CA VAL A 244 29.81 6.46 16.56
C VAL A 244 29.59 7.23 17.86
N ILE A 245 28.51 6.95 18.60
CA ILE A 245 28.21 7.60 19.89
C ILE A 245 29.27 7.29 20.95
N THR A 246 29.88 6.10 20.94
CA THR A 246 31.03 5.76 21.80
C THR A 246 32.36 6.37 21.35
N GLY A 247 32.37 7.23 20.33
CA GLY A 247 33.57 7.92 19.83
C GLY A 247 34.40 7.12 18.81
N ASN A 248 33.91 5.98 18.32
CA ASN A 248 34.60 5.19 17.29
C ASN A 248 34.10 5.60 15.89
N TYR A 249 34.70 6.68 15.36
CA TYR A 249 34.36 7.26 14.06
C TYR A 249 35.00 6.57 12.85
N ASN A 250 35.87 5.57 13.07
CA ASN A 250 36.55 4.84 11.98
C ASN A 250 35.70 3.70 11.39
N VAL A 251 34.52 3.43 11.97
CA VAL A 251 33.58 2.42 11.46
C VAL A 251 32.85 3.00 10.25
N ARG A 252 32.63 2.16 9.24
CA ARG A 252 31.70 2.44 8.13
C ARG A 252 30.52 1.48 8.16
N LEU A 253 29.34 2.00 7.83
CA LEU A 253 28.12 1.24 7.63
C LEU A 253 28.13 0.66 6.21
N ALA A 254 28.28 -0.66 6.09
CA ALA A 254 28.28 -1.37 4.80
C ALA A 254 27.06 -2.30 4.65
N LEU A 255 26.31 -2.09 3.57
CA LEU A 255 25.23 -2.98 3.12
C LEU A 255 25.72 -3.71 1.87
N GLU A 256 26.49 -4.78 2.08
CA GLU A 256 27.29 -5.47 1.05
C GLU A 256 26.48 -6.30 0.05
N ASP A 257 25.23 -6.65 0.38
CA ASP A 257 24.37 -7.43 -0.48
C ASP A 257 22.91 -6.95 -0.42
N LYS A 258 22.28 -6.99 -1.60
CA LYS A 258 20.85 -6.83 -1.79
C LYS A 258 20.12 -8.15 -1.54
N GLY A 259 20.73 -9.28 -1.89
CA GLY A 259 20.08 -10.58 -1.87
C GLY A 259 18.78 -10.58 -2.68
N ASP A 260 17.74 -11.16 -2.10
CA ASP A 260 16.46 -11.45 -2.77
C ASP A 260 15.33 -10.52 -2.30
N ILE A 261 15.63 -9.23 -2.09
CA ILE A 261 14.65 -8.19 -1.70
C ILE A 261 14.36 -7.19 -2.82
N ASP A 262 13.33 -6.38 -2.61
CA ASP A 262 12.93 -5.31 -3.53
C ASP A 262 14.07 -4.31 -3.81
N ASN A 263 14.16 -3.83 -5.05
CA ASN A 263 15.21 -2.91 -5.49
C ASN A 263 15.06 -1.51 -4.88
N GLU A 264 13.82 -1.06 -4.69
CA GLU A 264 13.50 0.25 -4.13
C GLU A 264 13.93 0.29 -2.65
N ILE A 265 13.49 -0.70 -1.86
CA ILE A 265 13.87 -0.86 -0.44
C ILE A 265 15.39 -0.97 -0.25
N TYR A 266 16.08 -1.70 -1.13
CA TYR A 266 17.54 -1.79 -1.08
C TYR A 266 18.21 -0.44 -1.34
N THR A 267 17.81 0.24 -2.42
CA THR A 267 18.38 1.53 -2.84
C THR A 267 18.23 2.57 -1.73
N ASP A 268 17.03 2.74 -1.17
CA ASP A 268 16.77 3.72 -0.12
C ASP A 268 17.64 3.48 1.13
N LEU A 269 17.75 2.22 1.58
CA LEU A 269 18.58 1.84 2.73
C LEU A 269 20.08 1.97 2.46
N HIS A 270 20.50 1.78 1.21
CA HIS A 270 21.90 1.94 0.80
C HIS A 270 22.27 3.42 0.75
N THR A 271 21.47 4.26 0.08
CA THR A 271 21.67 5.71 0.00
C THR A 271 21.64 6.38 1.37
N LEU A 272 20.74 5.98 2.27
CA LEU A 272 20.75 6.44 3.66
C LEU A 272 22.04 6.02 4.40
N GLY A 273 22.60 4.86 4.07
CA GLY A 273 23.82 4.33 4.67
C GLY A 273 25.06 5.09 4.22
N GLU A 274 25.15 5.39 2.92
CA GLU A 274 26.17 6.29 2.36
C GLU A 274 26.07 7.70 2.96
N TYR A 275 24.87 8.28 3.03
CA TYR A 275 24.65 9.59 3.63
C TYR A 275 25.14 9.66 5.09
N LEU A 276 24.88 8.62 5.89
CA LEU A 276 25.40 8.54 7.26
C LEU A 276 26.93 8.41 7.30
N ASN A 277 27.54 7.59 6.45
CA ASN A 277 29.00 7.49 6.35
C ASN A 277 29.62 8.86 6.01
N THR A 278 29.14 9.53 4.97
CA THR A 278 29.61 10.87 4.57
C THR A 278 29.40 11.91 5.67
N SER A 279 28.27 11.83 6.40
CA SER A 279 28.00 12.72 7.53
C SER A 279 29.00 12.53 8.68
N VAL A 280 29.33 11.28 9.04
CA VAL A 280 30.32 10.97 10.10
C VAL A 280 31.73 11.39 9.66
N GLU A 281 32.10 11.14 8.40
CA GLU A 281 33.39 11.58 7.84
C GLU A 281 33.52 13.10 7.83
N ALA A 282 32.46 13.83 7.44
CA ALA A 282 32.42 15.29 7.46
C ALA A 282 32.53 15.85 8.90
N LEU A 283 31.81 15.26 9.87
CA LEU A 283 31.90 15.66 11.28
C LEU A 283 33.30 15.40 11.87
N THR A 284 33.90 14.25 11.56
CA THR A 284 35.26 13.91 12.00
C THR A 284 36.30 14.84 11.37
N GLY A 285 36.15 15.16 10.08
CA GLY A 285 36.96 16.16 9.38
C GLY A 285 36.83 17.56 9.99
N ALA A 286 35.61 17.99 10.31
CA ALA A 286 35.34 19.27 10.97
C ALA A 286 35.95 19.34 12.38
N LEU A 287 35.84 18.27 13.18
CA LEU A 287 36.46 18.16 14.51
C LEU A 287 37.99 18.28 14.43
N ASN A 288 38.61 17.52 13.52
CA ASN A 288 40.06 17.54 13.29
C ASN A 288 40.55 18.93 12.84
N ASN A 289 39.79 19.60 11.96
CA ASN A 289 40.07 20.96 11.53
C ASN A 289 39.95 21.96 12.69
N LEU A 290 38.91 21.86 13.53
CA LEU A 290 38.73 22.71 14.71
C LEU A 290 39.92 22.54 15.67
N GLN A 291 40.32 21.31 15.98
CA GLN A 291 41.51 21.03 16.80
C GLN A 291 42.83 21.53 16.19
N ALA A 292 42.95 21.52 14.86
CA ALA A 292 44.11 22.09 14.17
C ALA A 292 44.13 23.63 14.26
N VAL A 293 42.98 24.29 14.09
CA VAL A 293 42.80 25.75 14.26
C VAL A 293 43.09 26.15 15.71
N GLN A 294 42.54 25.44 16.70
CA GLN A 294 42.75 25.70 18.12
C GLN A 294 44.24 25.61 18.50
N ARG A 295 44.94 24.55 18.06
CA ARG A 295 46.40 24.42 18.30
C ARG A 295 47.21 25.53 17.62
N ARG A 296 46.84 25.93 16.40
CA ARG A 296 47.48 27.08 15.72
C ARG A 296 47.23 28.40 16.45
N TYR A 297 46.02 28.62 16.94
CA TYR A 297 45.64 29.80 17.72
C TYR A 297 46.45 29.88 19.03
N VAL A 298 46.46 28.79 19.82
CA VAL A 298 47.25 28.71 21.07
C VAL A 298 48.72 29.04 20.79
N ARG A 299 49.33 28.40 19.78
CA ARG A 299 50.75 28.69 19.45
C ARG A 299 50.97 30.17 19.12
N GLY A 300 50.20 30.74 18.18
CA GLY A 300 50.38 32.13 17.77
C GLY A 300 50.12 33.14 18.90
N ALA A 301 49.16 32.87 19.78
CA ALA A 301 48.89 33.69 20.95
C ALA A 301 50.11 33.72 21.91
N TRP A 302 50.70 32.55 22.19
CA TRP A 302 51.88 32.44 23.06
C TRP A 302 53.18 32.97 22.44
N GLU A 303 53.37 32.80 21.13
CA GLU A 303 54.45 33.42 20.35
C GLU A 303 54.37 34.96 20.40
N SER A 304 53.16 35.54 20.39
CA SER A 304 52.96 36.98 20.49
C SER A 304 53.13 37.54 21.92
N TYR A 305 52.79 36.74 22.94
CA TYR A 305 52.85 37.14 24.34
C TYR A 305 54.26 37.06 24.92
N THR A 306 55.06 36.09 24.47
CA THR A 306 56.36 35.78 25.05
C THR A 306 57.48 36.13 24.07
N PRO A 307 58.31 37.16 24.34
CA PRO A 307 59.47 37.45 23.50
C PRO A 307 60.39 36.21 23.41
N ILE A 308 60.59 35.72 22.19
CA ILE A 308 61.34 34.49 21.89
C ILE A 308 62.70 34.53 22.60
N GLY A 309 62.96 33.50 23.42
CA GLY A 309 64.25 33.31 24.11
C GLY A 309 64.34 33.82 25.55
N LYS A 310 63.30 34.46 26.12
CA LYS A 310 63.34 34.94 27.51
C LYS A 310 63.09 33.83 28.54
N GLN A 311 64.09 32.98 28.77
CA GLN A 311 64.12 32.06 29.92
C GLN A 311 64.07 32.85 31.24
N ARG A 312 63.33 32.34 32.23
CA ARG A 312 63.36 32.86 33.61
C ARG A 312 63.79 31.74 34.53
N ASN A 313 64.96 31.90 35.12
CA ASN A 313 65.59 30.89 35.96
C ASN A 313 65.45 31.27 37.43
N PHE A 314 65.18 30.28 38.28
CA PHE A 314 64.97 30.49 39.72
C PHE A 314 65.80 29.49 40.52
N ARG A 315 66.54 29.96 41.52
CA ARG A 315 67.25 29.13 42.51
C ARG A 315 66.45 29.13 43.81
N TYR A 316 66.14 27.95 44.34
CA TYR A 316 65.57 27.85 45.69
C TYR A 316 66.68 27.99 46.74
N SER A 317 66.56 28.97 47.64
CA SER A 317 67.46 29.09 48.79
C SER A 317 66.80 28.54 50.05
N LYS A 318 67.38 27.47 50.61
CA LYS A 318 66.97 26.90 51.91
C LYS A 318 67.11 27.91 53.06
N GLU A 319 68.06 28.84 52.95
CA GLU A 319 68.37 29.83 53.98
C GLU A 319 67.37 31.01 53.97
N LYS A 320 66.82 31.37 52.80
CA LYS A 320 65.81 32.43 52.64
C LYS A 320 64.38 31.92 52.46
N GLY A 321 64.15 30.61 52.49
CA GLY A 321 62.83 29.99 52.32
C GLY A 321 62.08 30.36 51.04
N SER A 322 62.79 30.80 49.99
CA SER A 322 62.19 31.46 48.82
C SER A 322 62.94 31.17 47.52
N ALA A 323 62.22 31.27 46.41
CA ALA A 323 62.78 31.18 45.06
C ALA A 323 63.33 32.56 44.64
N ILE A 324 64.61 32.59 44.27
CA ILE A 324 65.34 33.80 43.90
C ILE A 324 65.62 33.75 42.39
N PRO A 325 65.28 34.79 41.61
CA PRO A 325 65.67 34.88 40.21
C PRO A 325 67.20 34.77 40.06
N ASP A 326 67.66 33.91 39.16
CA ASP A 326 69.08 33.65 38.95
C ASP A 326 69.37 33.30 37.48
N ASP A 327 69.53 34.35 36.68
CA ASP A 327 69.73 34.26 35.23
C ASP A 327 71.05 33.55 34.83
N ASN A 328 71.97 33.30 35.78
CA ASN A 328 73.20 32.55 35.55
C ASN A 328 73.01 31.02 35.54
N ILE A 329 71.82 30.52 35.90
CA ILE A 329 71.51 29.09 35.78
C ILE A 329 71.11 28.78 34.33
N THR A 330 71.99 28.13 33.59
CA THR A 330 71.62 27.47 32.33
C THR A 330 71.24 26.01 32.61
N LEU A 331 69.96 25.69 32.49
CA LEU A 331 69.48 24.30 32.36
C LEU A 331 69.46 23.92 30.87
N PRO A 332 69.80 22.67 30.50
CA PRO A 332 69.75 22.23 29.11
C PRO A 332 68.30 22.10 28.63
N PHE A 333 67.73 23.20 28.15
CA PHE A 333 66.44 23.19 27.47
C PHE A 333 66.62 22.58 26.08
N SER A 334 66.16 21.34 25.89
CA SER A 334 65.95 20.80 24.54
C SER A 334 64.86 21.63 23.87
N SER A 335 65.20 22.36 22.80
CA SER A 335 64.23 23.11 21.99
C SER A 335 63.21 22.21 21.28
N ASN A 336 63.46 20.89 21.23
CA ASN A 336 62.62 19.89 20.59
C ASN A 336 62.14 18.86 21.64
N ILE A 337 61.20 19.25 22.51
CA ILE A 337 60.45 18.28 23.33
C ILE A 337 59.34 17.67 22.46
N PRO A 338 59.27 16.33 22.31
CA PRO A 338 58.20 15.69 21.56
C PRO A 338 56.83 15.98 22.19
N LYS A 339 55.79 16.21 21.38
CA LYS A 339 54.45 16.61 21.85
C LYS A 339 53.77 15.53 22.71
N ASP A 340 54.18 14.31 22.47
CA ASP A 340 53.72 13.03 23.00
C ASP A 340 54.43 12.62 24.31
N VAL A 341 55.50 13.32 24.72
CA VAL A 341 56.20 13.06 26.00
C VAL A 341 55.61 13.92 27.11
N ASN A 342 55.34 13.34 28.28
CA ASN A 342 54.79 14.06 29.45
C ASN A 342 55.86 14.49 30.47
N ALA A 343 56.98 13.76 30.54
CA ALA A 343 58.16 14.12 31.33
C ALA A 343 59.42 13.52 30.70
N ILE A 344 60.53 14.24 30.75
CA ILE A 344 61.87 13.73 30.43
C ILE A 344 62.68 13.79 31.73
N ALA A 345 63.05 12.64 32.29
CA ALA A 345 63.83 12.54 33.50
C ALA A 345 65.18 11.86 33.23
N ASP A 346 66.27 12.51 33.66
CA ASP A 346 67.62 11.94 33.71
C ASP A 346 68.19 12.11 35.14
N SER A 347 69.40 11.62 35.37
CA SER A 347 70.04 11.47 36.68
C SER A 347 70.36 12.81 37.35
N GLY A 348 69.36 13.38 38.00
CA GLY A 348 69.39 14.69 38.65
C GLY A 348 68.65 15.80 37.89
N GLU A 349 68.04 15.53 36.72
CA GLU A 349 67.33 16.53 35.90
C GLU A 349 65.94 16.05 35.49
N LEU A 350 64.95 16.95 35.50
CA LEU A 350 63.57 16.69 35.10
C LEU A 350 63.08 17.84 34.22
N THR A 351 62.58 17.54 33.04
CA THR A 351 61.94 18.50 32.13
C THR A 351 60.48 18.11 31.90
N LEU A 352 59.57 19.06 32.15
CA LEU A 352 58.12 18.93 32.00
C LEU A 352 57.62 19.92 30.95
N PRO A 353 57.14 19.48 29.78
CA PRO A 353 56.51 20.39 28.82
C PRO A 353 55.23 21.00 29.40
N ILE A 354 55.10 22.32 29.28
CA ILE A 354 53.87 23.04 29.59
C ILE A 354 52.95 22.87 28.37
N LYS A 355 51.84 22.15 28.54
CA LYS A 355 50.89 21.83 27.47
C LYS A 355 49.56 22.56 27.68
N LEU A 356 49.02 23.12 26.60
CA LEU A 356 47.64 23.64 26.54
C LEU A 356 46.95 23.04 25.32
N HIS A 357 45.80 22.39 25.54
CA HIS A 357 44.99 21.80 24.45
C HIS A 357 45.79 20.88 23.49
N GLY A 358 46.78 20.16 24.03
CA GLY A 358 47.67 19.28 23.25
C GLY A 358 48.79 19.98 22.47
N GLU A 359 48.98 21.29 22.65
CA GLU A 359 50.10 22.05 22.10
C GLU A 359 51.11 22.40 23.21
N VAL A 360 52.41 22.19 22.94
CA VAL A 360 53.49 22.56 23.87
C VAL A 360 53.78 24.05 23.71
N ILE A 361 53.65 24.81 24.79
CA ILE A 361 53.88 26.28 24.82
C ILE A 361 55.19 26.67 25.53
N GLY A 362 55.84 25.73 26.21
CA GLY A 362 57.09 25.93 26.95
C GLY A 362 57.47 24.67 27.72
N ALA A 363 58.42 24.77 28.66
CA ALA A 363 58.71 23.70 29.61
C ALA A 363 59.24 24.25 30.93
N ILE A 364 59.02 23.49 32.00
CA ILE A 364 59.68 23.65 33.29
C ILE A 364 60.84 22.67 33.34
N ALA A 365 62.03 23.14 33.71
CA ALA A 365 63.18 22.28 34.00
C ALA A 365 63.57 22.41 35.48
N ALA A 366 63.83 21.28 36.13
CA ALA A 366 64.22 21.17 37.53
C ALA A 366 65.48 20.31 37.66
N ARG A 367 66.40 20.71 38.54
CA ARG A 367 67.65 19.99 38.83
C ARG A 367 67.81 19.74 40.33
N ARG A 368 68.22 18.53 40.71
CA ARG A 368 68.59 18.16 42.09
C ARG A 368 70.10 18.35 42.29
N GLU A 369 70.51 18.80 43.49
CA GLU A 369 71.93 18.98 43.85
C GLU A 369 72.68 17.62 43.91
N THR A 370 71.97 16.57 44.33
CA THR A 370 72.42 15.18 44.25
C THR A 370 71.93 14.54 42.95
N LYS A 371 72.79 13.74 42.29
CA LYS A 371 72.47 12.95 41.09
C LYS A 371 71.53 11.75 41.37
N SER A 372 70.58 11.90 42.28
CA SER A 372 69.54 10.91 42.53
C SER A 372 68.59 10.84 41.34
N LYS A 373 68.06 9.65 41.07
CA LYS A 373 66.92 9.50 40.18
C LYS A 373 65.69 10.20 40.79
N TRP A 374 64.79 10.62 39.92
CA TRP A 374 63.43 11.03 40.28
C TRP A 374 62.56 9.78 40.48
N SER A 375 61.68 9.76 41.48
CA SER A 375 60.69 8.69 41.63
C SER A 375 59.48 8.95 40.72
N ASP A 376 58.69 7.90 40.45
CA ASP A 376 57.44 8.05 39.70
C ASP A 376 56.44 8.97 40.43
N GLU A 377 56.48 8.97 41.76
CA GLU A 377 55.69 9.85 42.64
C GLU A 377 56.15 11.32 42.53
N ASP A 378 57.47 11.58 42.50
CA ASP A 378 58.01 12.91 42.27
C ASP A 378 57.58 13.45 40.89
N ILE A 379 57.62 12.59 39.86
CA ILE A 379 57.25 12.93 38.49
C ILE A 379 55.75 13.19 38.39
N ALA A 380 54.90 12.35 39.01
CA ALA A 380 53.45 12.52 39.03
C ALA A 380 53.05 13.82 39.73
N LEU A 381 53.61 14.11 40.90
CA LEU A 381 53.36 15.37 41.62
C LEU A 381 53.80 16.59 40.81
N SER A 382 55.01 16.55 40.24
CA SER A 382 55.54 17.66 39.45
C SER A 382 54.74 17.88 38.16
N THR A 383 54.23 16.80 37.54
CA THR A 383 53.33 16.87 36.38
C THR A 383 51.99 17.52 36.74
N ALA A 384 51.37 17.13 37.86
CA ALA A 384 50.12 17.75 38.32
C ALA A 384 50.29 19.25 38.64
N ILE A 385 51.43 19.65 39.20
CA ILE A 385 51.77 21.06 39.41
C ILE A 385 51.98 21.80 38.07
N ASN A 386 52.66 21.18 37.11
CA ASN A 386 52.87 21.72 35.76
C ASN A 386 51.54 21.94 35.02
N ASP A 387 50.60 21.01 35.12
CA ASP A 387 49.27 21.12 34.48
C ASP A 387 48.42 22.24 35.10
N GLN A 388 48.44 22.37 36.44
CA GLN A 388 47.78 23.48 37.12
C GLN A 388 48.44 24.83 36.80
N LEU A 389 49.77 24.85 36.67
CA LEU A 389 50.51 26.05 36.26
C LEU A 389 50.17 26.45 34.83
N ALA A 390 50.11 25.51 33.89
CA ALA A 390 49.75 25.75 32.48
C ALA A 390 48.41 26.50 32.38
N GLN A 391 47.37 25.99 33.06
CA GLN A 391 46.06 26.64 33.12
C GLN A 391 46.12 28.03 33.77
N THR A 392 46.89 28.17 34.86
CA THR A 392 47.00 29.43 35.60
C THR A 392 47.67 30.52 34.77
N ILE A 393 48.76 30.23 34.06
CA ILE A 393 49.43 31.23 33.22
C ILE A 393 48.59 31.54 31.96
N GLU A 394 47.84 30.59 31.38
CA GLU A 394 46.87 30.91 30.32
C GLU A 394 45.77 31.86 30.79
N ASN A 395 45.21 31.63 31.98
CA ASN A 395 44.22 32.54 32.57
C ASN A 395 44.79 33.95 32.81
N LEU A 396 46.05 34.05 33.27
CA LEU A 396 46.74 35.34 33.42
C LEU A 396 46.98 36.00 32.06
N ARG A 397 47.39 35.24 31.04
CA ARG A 397 47.60 35.72 29.66
C ARG A 397 46.31 36.28 29.07
N LEU A 398 45.20 35.55 29.21
CA LEU A 398 43.86 35.96 28.76
C LEU A 398 43.34 37.19 29.52
N LEU A 399 43.63 37.29 30.82
CA LEU A 399 43.29 38.45 31.63
C LEU A 399 44.09 39.69 31.19
N GLU A 400 45.39 39.58 31.00
CA GLU A 400 46.23 40.67 30.46
C GLU A 400 45.78 41.09 29.06
N GLU A 401 45.49 40.13 28.17
CA GLU A 401 44.98 40.40 26.83
C GLU A 401 43.66 41.19 26.88
N THR A 402 42.75 40.79 27.77
CA THR A 402 41.47 41.47 28.02
C THR A 402 41.67 42.88 28.58
N GLN A 403 42.60 43.06 29.52
CA GLN A 403 42.92 44.37 30.09
C GLN A 403 43.53 45.33 29.05
N ARG A 404 44.51 44.86 28.25
CA ARG A 404 45.12 45.64 27.17
C ARG A 404 44.08 46.02 26.10
N ARG A 405 43.14 45.12 25.79
CA ARG A 405 42.02 45.41 24.88
C ARG A 405 41.10 46.49 25.44
N ALA A 406 40.68 46.36 26.70
CA ALA A 406 39.86 47.37 27.38
C ALA A 406 40.56 48.74 27.49
N GLU A 407 41.87 48.77 27.71
CA GLU A 407 42.66 50.01 27.68
C GLU A 407 42.71 50.66 26.30
N ARG A 408 42.91 49.85 25.24
CA ARG A 408 42.85 50.31 23.85
C ARG A 408 41.48 50.86 23.49
N ASP A 409 40.39 50.18 23.88
CA ASP A 409 39.02 50.62 23.63
C ASP A 409 38.71 51.91 24.40
N ARG A 410 39.21 52.07 25.63
CA ARG A 410 39.15 53.33 26.40
C ARG A 410 39.96 54.46 25.77
N LEU A 411 41.13 54.17 25.20
CA LEU A 411 41.93 55.16 24.48
C LEU A 411 41.22 55.60 23.19
N THR A 412 40.71 54.66 22.40
CA THR A 412 39.93 54.94 21.19
C THR A 412 38.67 55.75 21.53
N SER A 413 37.96 55.41 22.62
CA SER A 413 36.79 56.15 23.07
C SER A 413 37.14 57.59 23.49
N ARG A 414 38.24 57.80 24.25
CA ARG A 414 38.73 59.15 24.60
C ARG A 414 39.08 59.98 23.36
N ILE A 415 39.77 59.39 22.38
CA ILE A 415 40.08 60.06 21.10
C ILE A 415 38.79 60.46 20.39
N MET A 416 37.81 59.55 20.28
CA MET A 416 36.52 59.85 19.65
C MET A 416 35.71 60.92 20.38
N THR A 417 35.78 60.96 21.72
CA THR A 417 35.15 62.02 22.52
C THR A 417 35.82 63.37 22.26
N HIS A 418 37.16 63.48 22.33
CA HIS A 418 37.86 64.74 22.04
C HIS A 418 37.67 65.21 20.59
N MET A 419 37.56 64.29 19.63
CA MET A 419 37.19 64.64 18.25
C MET A 419 35.78 65.23 18.15
N ARG A 420 34.82 64.76 18.96
CA ARG A 420 33.46 65.33 19.04
C ARG A 420 33.43 66.69 19.75
N GLU A 421 34.19 66.84 20.83
CA GLU A 421 34.31 68.11 21.57
C GLU A 421 34.93 69.22 20.70
N THR A 422 35.89 68.88 19.83
CA THR A 422 36.48 69.81 18.84
C THR A 422 35.49 70.17 17.70
N LEU A 423 34.39 69.42 17.58
CA LEU A 423 33.32 69.61 16.59
C LEU A 423 32.03 70.18 17.21
N ASP A 424 32.09 70.73 18.44
CA ASP A 424 30.95 71.37 19.06
C ASP A 424 30.64 72.73 18.41
N VAL A 425 29.57 72.75 17.62
CA VAL A 425 29.08 73.93 16.91
C VAL A 425 28.74 75.05 17.89
N ASP A 426 28.16 74.74 19.05
CA ASP A 426 27.74 75.78 20.00
C ASP A 426 28.93 76.50 20.62
N THR A 427 30.01 75.79 20.97
CA THR A 427 31.27 76.40 21.43
C THR A 427 31.91 77.30 20.36
N ILE A 428 31.85 76.90 19.08
CA ILE A 428 32.35 77.70 17.95
C ILE A 428 31.46 78.95 17.76
N LEU A 429 30.14 78.81 17.79
CA LEU A 429 29.20 79.93 17.65
C LEU A 429 29.32 80.92 18.80
N GLN A 430 29.36 80.47 20.05
CA GLN A 430 29.54 81.35 21.22
C GLN A 430 30.86 82.12 21.15
N THR A 431 31.93 81.48 20.67
CA THR A 431 33.22 82.15 20.49
C THR A 431 33.15 83.20 19.38
N ALA A 432 32.53 82.88 18.23
CA ALA A 432 32.32 83.85 17.16
C ALA A 432 31.45 85.05 17.60
N VAL A 433 30.36 84.80 18.35
CA VAL A 433 29.49 85.84 18.92
C VAL A 433 30.28 86.75 19.87
N ARG A 434 31.08 86.18 20.77
CA ARG A 434 31.89 86.95 21.74
C ARG A 434 32.90 87.87 21.03
N GLU A 435 33.68 87.33 20.10
CA GLU A 435 34.67 88.09 19.33
C GLU A 435 34.03 89.19 18.47
N MET A 436 32.89 88.91 17.83
CA MET A 436 32.14 89.94 17.07
C MET A 436 31.62 91.05 17.98
N ARG A 437 31.10 90.70 19.16
CA ARG A 437 30.59 91.69 20.12
C ARG A 437 31.71 92.62 20.62
N GLU A 438 32.84 92.04 21.01
CA GLU A 438 33.96 92.77 21.62
C GLU A 438 34.72 93.67 20.64
N ASN A 439 34.77 93.32 19.35
CA ASN A 439 35.50 94.09 18.33
C ASN A 439 34.62 95.02 17.48
N MET A 440 33.28 94.90 17.52
CA MET A 440 32.38 95.59 16.59
C MET A 440 31.22 96.35 17.25
N ASP A 441 31.21 96.47 18.59
CA ASP A 441 30.23 97.22 19.39
C ASP A 441 28.76 96.86 19.08
N LEU A 442 28.50 95.55 18.95
CA LEU A 442 27.18 95.02 18.64
C LEU A 442 26.41 94.71 19.93
N HIS A 443 25.22 95.26 20.12
CA HIS A 443 24.41 94.99 21.31
C HIS A 443 23.81 93.58 21.35
N ASP A 444 23.24 93.12 20.22
CA ASP A 444 22.62 91.79 20.10
C ASP A 444 23.16 91.04 18.87
N VAL A 445 23.57 89.79 19.06
CA VAL A 445 24.01 88.90 17.96
C VAL A 445 23.26 87.57 18.05
N THR A 446 22.35 87.36 17.11
CA THR A 446 21.59 86.09 16.99
C THR A 446 22.09 85.29 15.79
N ILE A 447 22.61 84.08 16.02
CA ILE A 447 22.97 83.14 14.95
C ILE A 447 21.84 82.12 14.78
N LYS A 448 21.29 82.03 13.57
CA LYS A 448 20.32 81.00 13.18
C LYS A 448 20.92 80.07 12.14
N LEU A 449 21.04 78.78 12.48
CA LEU A 449 21.44 77.73 11.54
C LEU A 449 20.21 77.04 10.95
N GLY A 450 20.02 77.15 9.65
CA GLY A 450 18.90 76.53 8.93
C GLY A 450 18.85 76.94 7.45
N SER A 451 18.26 76.09 6.60
CA SER A 451 18.19 76.32 5.15
C SER A 451 17.21 77.44 4.78
N PRO A 452 17.59 78.40 3.91
CA PRO A 452 16.71 79.50 3.51
C PRO A 452 15.81 79.07 2.34
N GLN A 453 14.52 78.82 2.60
CA GLN A 453 13.49 78.70 1.56
C GLN A 453 12.26 79.56 1.89
N GLN A 454 12.10 80.63 1.09
CA GLN A 454 10.87 81.40 0.76
C GLN A 454 10.02 81.89 1.96
N GLN A 455 9.59 83.16 2.04
CA GLN A 455 9.10 84.07 0.98
C GLN A 455 9.11 85.50 1.60
N SER A 456 9.89 86.47 1.10
CA SER A 456 9.53 87.48 0.08
C SER A 456 8.25 88.31 0.37
N THR A 457 8.37 89.63 0.15
CA THR A 457 7.37 90.73 0.17
C THR A 457 7.16 91.46 1.53
N SER A 458 7.14 92.80 1.62
CA SER A 458 7.28 93.86 0.59
C SER A 458 7.74 95.24 1.15
N TYR A 459 8.38 96.05 0.30
CA TYR A 459 8.30 97.55 0.25
C TYR A 459 8.99 98.35 1.39
N ARG A 460 9.63 99.52 1.20
CA ARG A 460 10.33 100.21 0.09
C ARG A 460 10.99 101.46 0.74
N PRO A 461 12.29 101.76 0.54
CA PRO A 461 12.86 103.02 1.00
C PRO A 461 12.62 104.14 -0.03
N SER A 462 12.07 105.26 0.44
CA SER A 462 12.23 106.58 -0.19
C SER A 462 13.19 107.41 0.65
N VAL A 463 13.98 108.25 -0.04
CA VAL A 463 15.20 108.91 0.46
C VAL A 463 14.89 110.26 1.12
N GLU A 464 15.85 110.76 1.93
CA GLU A 464 15.96 112.16 2.44
C GLU A 464 14.92 112.59 3.52
N GLU A 465 15.25 113.37 4.54
CA GLU A 465 16.55 113.89 5.05
C GLU A 465 16.39 114.38 6.51
N SER A 466 17.50 114.54 7.23
CA SER A 466 17.68 115.46 8.39
C SER A 466 16.94 115.18 9.73
N GLY A 467 17.67 115.29 10.86
CA GLY A 467 17.06 115.56 12.17
C GLY A 467 17.50 114.71 13.38
N SER A 468 18.72 114.92 13.89
CA SER A 468 19.00 114.78 15.35
C SER A 468 18.48 116.04 16.08
N PRO A 469 18.33 116.12 17.43
CA PRO A 469 18.93 115.23 18.46
C PRO A 469 18.10 114.88 19.73
N SER A 470 18.62 113.92 20.52
CA SER A 470 18.71 113.89 22.02
C SER A 470 17.48 113.87 22.96
N GLY A 471 17.63 113.14 24.09
CA GLY A 471 16.86 113.30 25.35
C GLY A 471 16.14 112.01 25.79
N ILE A 472 16.75 111.06 26.53
CA ILE A 472 17.15 111.05 27.97
C ILE A 472 15.98 110.91 28.97
N SER A 473 15.86 109.71 29.55
CA SER A 473 15.59 109.38 30.98
C SER A 473 15.70 107.84 31.13
N GLU A 474 16.61 107.26 31.94
CA GLU A 474 16.43 106.94 33.38
C GLU A 474 15.24 105.98 33.67
N THR A 475 15.23 104.98 34.57
CA THR A 475 16.16 104.33 35.55
C THR A 475 15.45 103.02 36.02
N LEU A 476 16.05 101.92 36.52
CA LEU A 476 17.43 101.43 36.75
C LEU A 476 17.38 99.89 36.97
N GLU A 477 18.55 99.23 37.01
CA GLU A 477 18.93 98.00 37.76
C GLU A 477 17.89 96.87 38.03
N ASP A 478 17.97 95.78 37.26
CA ASP A 478 18.64 94.52 37.67
C ASP A 478 18.99 93.65 36.43
#